data_AF-A0A917C863-F1
#
_entry.id   AF-A0A917C863-F1
#
_cell.length_a   1.000
_cell.length_b   1.000
_cell.length_c   1.000
_cell.angle_alpha   90.00
_cell.angle_beta   90.00
_cell.angle_gamma   90.00
#
_symmetry.space_group_name_H-M   'P 1'
#
loop_
_entity.id
_entity.type
_entity.pdbx_description
1 polymer ?
#
loop_
_entity_poly.entity_id
_entity_poly.type
_entity_poly.pdbx_seq_one_letter_code
_entity_poly.pdbx_strand_id
1 'polypeptide(L)'
;MQRGTRAYIRDVPFRRALSRTVPPMTFAFRRSLKRGVLTFGCALALGFAALAPGAQAQEPDPIFKKSTVWKFLSPDDKLAVYGIDDPVVSGVACHFTTPEKGGLKGMVGLAEEVSDISLACRQIGPISIKEKFEQGDVVFRQSRSIFFKRMQIVRGCDTKRNVLVYLVYSDKLIDGSPKNSTSTVPIMPWGASTDVPKCADFVK
;
A
#
# COMPACT_ATOMS: atom_id res chain seq x y z
N MET A 1 -28.50 -39.34 -35.97
CA MET A 1 -29.50 -38.86 -36.97
C MET A 1 -30.43 -37.93 -36.18
N GLN A 2 -30.41 -36.60 -36.23
CA GLN A 2 -30.31 -35.60 -37.32
C GLN A 2 -29.52 -34.34 -36.80
N ARG A 3 -28.56 -33.80 -37.57
CA ARG A 3 -28.56 -32.50 -38.32
C ARG A 3 -28.84 -31.26 -37.43
N GLY A 4 -27.89 -30.36 -37.22
CA GLY A 4 -27.52 -29.23 -38.13
C GLY A 4 -28.33 -27.99 -37.70
N THR A 5 -27.75 -26.84 -37.32
CA THR A 5 -27.20 -25.84 -38.26
C THR A 5 -26.35 -24.75 -37.57
N ARG A 6 -25.26 -24.40 -38.25
CA ARG A 6 -24.42 -23.19 -38.13
C ARG A 6 -25.27 -21.92 -38.29
N ALA A 7 -25.00 -20.88 -37.49
CA ALA A 7 -25.35 -19.51 -37.84
C ALA A 7 -24.13 -18.60 -37.62
N TYR A 8 -23.72 -18.00 -38.73
CA TYR A 8 -22.57 -17.14 -38.95
C TYR A 8 -23.14 -15.76 -39.27
N ILE A 9 -22.86 -14.72 -38.48
CA ILE A 9 -23.25 -13.34 -38.83
C ILE A 9 -22.13 -12.36 -38.49
N ARG A 10 -21.35 -12.09 -39.55
CA ARG A 10 -20.99 -10.80 -40.15
C ARG A 10 -20.08 -9.82 -39.41
N ASP A 11 -18.89 -9.73 -40.01
CA ASP A 11 -18.00 -8.59 -40.16
C ASP A 11 -18.69 -7.22 -40.27
N VAL A 12 -18.14 -6.24 -39.56
CA VAL A 12 -18.36 -4.81 -39.82
C VAL A 12 -17.00 -4.18 -40.16
N PRO A 13 -16.74 -3.79 -41.41
CA PRO A 13 -15.58 -2.98 -41.76
C PRO A 13 -16.00 -1.52 -41.92
N PHE A 14 -15.41 -0.60 -41.16
CA PHE A 14 -15.46 0.81 -41.54
C PHE A 14 -14.16 1.57 -41.23
N ARG A 15 -13.35 1.63 -42.30
CA ARG A 15 -12.57 2.77 -42.81
C ARG A 15 -11.58 3.51 -41.90
N ARG A 16 -10.31 3.30 -42.29
CA ARG A 16 -9.23 4.31 -42.45
C ARG A 16 -9.76 5.73 -42.74
N ALA A 17 -9.14 6.75 -42.13
CA ALA A 17 -8.09 7.57 -42.78
C ALA A 17 -7.85 8.89 -42.00
N LEU A 18 -6.67 9.48 -42.28
CA LEU A 18 -6.21 10.85 -41.97
C LEU A 18 -5.51 10.96 -40.59
N SER A 19 -4.19 10.77 -40.48
CA SER A 19 -3.11 11.55 -41.10
C SER A 19 -3.32 13.06 -40.98
N ARG A 20 -2.78 13.65 -39.91
CA ARG A 20 -2.19 14.99 -39.95
C ARG A 20 -0.94 15.01 -39.08
N THR A 21 0.18 15.20 -39.77
CA THR A 21 1.53 15.39 -39.27
C THR A 21 1.84 16.90 -39.17
N VAL A 22 2.86 17.20 -38.35
CA VAL A 22 3.76 18.39 -38.38
C VAL A 22 3.25 19.69 -37.69
N PRO A 23 4.08 20.58 -37.07
CA PRO A 23 5.51 20.55 -36.67
C PRO A 23 5.78 20.85 -35.16
N PRO A 24 7.07 20.85 -34.73
CA PRO A 24 7.48 21.16 -33.36
C PRO A 24 7.64 22.68 -33.13
N MET A 25 7.27 23.14 -31.93
CA MET A 25 7.57 24.51 -31.49
C MET A 25 8.86 24.48 -30.65
N THR A 26 9.99 24.61 -31.34
CA THR A 26 11.29 24.91 -30.75
C THR A 26 11.28 26.34 -30.21
N PHE A 27 11.20 26.53 -28.90
CA PHE A 27 11.51 27.82 -28.29
C PHE A 27 13.00 27.85 -27.93
N ALA A 28 13.74 28.61 -28.73
CA ALA A 28 15.15 28.84 -28.59
C ALA A 28 15.48 29.56 -27.29
N PHE A 29 16.38 28.93 -26.56
CA PHE A 29 17.18 29.45 -25.47
C PHE A 29 17.92 30.74 -25.90
N ARG A 30 17.59 31.89 -25.30
CA ARG A 30 18.47 33.08 -25.34
C ARG A 30 18.96 33.38 -23.92
N ARG A 31 20.19 32.93 -23.65
CA ARG A 31 21.05 33.46 -22.58
C ARG A 31 21.32 34.93 -22.88
N SER A 32 20.97 35.83 -21.96
CA SER A 32 21.61 37.14 -21.87
C SER A 32 22.23 37.27 -20.49
N LEU A 33 23.53 37.02 -20.44
CA LEU A 33 24.41 37.26 -19.31
C LEU A 33 24.69 38.77 -19.27
N LYS A 34 24.15 39.49 -18.30
CA LYS A 34 24.66 40.82 -17.94
C LYS A 34 25.05 40.84 -16.47
N ARG A 35 26.37 40.91 -16.28
CA ARG A 35 27.06 41.17 -15.03
C ARG A 35 26.68 42.58 -14.54
N GLY A 36 26.22 42.68 -13.31
CA GLY A 36 26.05 43.91 -12.56
C GLY A 36 26.27 43.59 -11.09
N VAL A 37 27.45 43.92 -10.59
CA VAL A 37 27.92 43.67 -9.23
C VAL A 37 27.62 44.92 -8.38
N LEU A 38 27.30 44.68 -7.10
CA LEU A 38 27.31 45.59 -5.95
C LEU A 38 26.14 46.59 -5.79
N THR A 39 25.26 46.38 -4.80
CA THR A 39 25.34 47.03 -3.47
C THR A 39 24.18 46.64 -2.54
N PHE A 40 24.48 46.73 -1.25
CA PHE A 40 23.73 46.38 -0.04
C PHE A 40 22.23 46.76 -0.01
N GLY A 41 21.40 45.84 0.51
CA GLY A 41 20.03 46.12 0.93
C GLY A 41 19.41 44.92 1.64
N CYS A 42 19.50 44.91 2.97
CA CYS A 42 18.81 43.97 3.84
C CYS A 42 17.29 44.17 3.68
N ALA A 43 16.60 43.24 3.01
CA ALA A 43 15.14 43.25 2.92
C ALA A 43 14.60 41.82 2.84
N LEU A 44 13.68 41.51 3.76
CA LEU A 44 12.98 40.25 3.91
C LEU A 44 12.40 39.74 2.58
N ALA A 45 12.71 38.49 2.22
CA ALA A 45 11.90 37.68 1.32
C ALA A 45 11.75 36.27 1.91
N LEU A 46 10.83 36.16 2.87
CA LEU A 46 10.14 34.92 3.20
C LEU A 46 9.42 34.44 1.94
N GLY A 47 9.83 33.34 1.35
CA GLY A 47 9.08 32.74 0.26
C GLY A 47 9.91 31.82 -0.61
N PHE A 48 10.01 30.56 -0.22
CA PHE A 48 9.89 29.37 -1.08
C PHE A 48 10.11 28.14 -0.16
N ALA A 49 9.13 27.87 0.70
CA ALA A 49 9.00 26.56 1.32
C ALA A 49 8.56 25.60 0.20
N ALA A 50 9.51 24.81 -0.30
CA ALA A 50 9.23 23.77 -1.28
C ALA A 50 8.14 22.83 -0.73
N LEU A 51 7.02 22.77 -1.44
CA LEU A 51 6.01 21.73 -1.29
C LEU A 51 6.65 20.39 -1.67
N ALA A 52 7.33 19.75 -0.72
CA ALA A 52 7.65 18.35 -0.83
C ALA A 52 6.32 17.56 -0.75
N PRO A 53 6.05 16.63 -1.68
CA PRO A 53 4.96 15.67 -1.49
C PRO A 53 5.27 14.88 -0.23
N GLY A 54 4.57 15.17 0.87
CA GLY A 54 4.65 14.38 2.07
C GLY A 54 4.21 12.96 1.76
N ALA A 55 5.07 11.98 2.04
CA ALA A 55 4.67 10.59 2.12
C ALA A 55 3.46 10.52 3.09
N GLN A 56 2.27 10.29 2.55
CA GLN A 56 1.07 10.08 3.35
C GLN A 56 1.31 8.79 4.13
N ALA A 57 1.64 8.92 5.42
CA ALA A 57 1.61 7.79 6.33
C ALA A 57 0.14 7.35 6.40
N GLN A 58 -0.21 6.25 5.75
CA GLN A 58 -1.55 5.70 5.78
C GLN A 58 -1.85 5.31 7.23
N GLU A 59 -2.71 6.06 7.90
CA GLU A 59 -3.19 5.70 9.22
C GLU A 59 -4.12 4.48 9.06
N PRO A 60 -3.95 3.41 9.86
CA PRO A 60 -4.76 2.22 9.72
C PRO A 60 -6.20 2.51 10.16
N ASP A 61 -7.17 2.11 9.35
CA ASP A 61 -8.59 2.39 9.62
C ASP A 61 -9.11 1.51 10.75
N PRO A 62 -9.53 2.06 11.91
CA PRO A 62 -10.07 1.26 13.00
C PRO A 62 -11.47 0.75 12.66
N ILE A 63 -11.66 -0.57 12.63
CA ILE A 63 -12.95 -1.18 12.30
C ILE A 63 -13.76 -1.45 13.56
N PHE A 64 -13.19 -2.21 14.49
CA PHE A 64 -13.81 -2.46 15.80
C PHE A 64 -12.79 -2.90 16.84
N LYS A 65 -13.17 -2.78 18.12
CA LYS A 65 -12.41 -3.28 19.26
C LYS A 65 -13.28 -4.18 20.13
N LYS A 66 -12.71 -5.28 20.64
CA LYS A 66 -13.39 -6.19 21.57
C LYS A 66 -12.54 -6.44 22.81
N SER A 67 -13.13 -6.32 23.99
CA SER A 67 -12.45 -6.62 25.26
C SER A 67 -12.16 -8.12 25.38
N THR A 68 -10.96 -8.47 25.85
CA THR A 68 -10.55 -9.86 26.05
C THR A 68 -10.31 -10.20 27.51
N VAL A 69 -9.67 -9.29 28.26
CA VAL A 69 -9.36 -9.49 29.68
C VAL A 69 -9.97 -8.37 30.48
N TRP A 70 -10.94 -8.72 31.31
CA TRP A 70 -11.59 -7.78 32.21
C TRP A 70 -10.67 -7.39 33.37
N LYS A 71 -10.65 -6.12 33.72
CA LYS A 71 -9.86 -5.57 34.84
C LYS A 71 -10.77 -4.76 35.76
N PHE A 72 -10.75 -5.10 37.06
CA PHE A 72 -11.65 -4.54 38.08
C PHE A 72 -11.59 -3.00 38.20
N LEU A 73 -10.39 -2.41 38.21
CA LEU A 73 -10.17 -0.97 38.53
C LEU A 73 -9.58 -0.16 37.37
N SER A 74 -9.50 -0.72 36.17
CA SER A 74 -8.78 -0.10 35.07
C SER A 74 -9.28 -0.60 33.73
N PRO A 75 -9.06 0.12 32.60
CA PRO A 75 -9.55 -0.31 31.31
C PRO A 75 -9.12 -1.74 30.95
N ASP A 76 -10.03 -2.50 30.34
CA ASP A 76 -9.78 -3.86 29.88
C ASP A 76 -8.75 -3.93 28.75
N ASP A 77 -8.09 -5.09 28.61
CA ASP A 77 -7.32 -5.39 27.39
C ASP A 77 -8.29 -5.60 26.23
N LYS A 78 -7.90 -5.13 25.04
CA LYS A 78 -8.74 -5.18 23.83
C LYS A 78 -7.99 -5.85 22.68
N LEU A 79 -8.74 -6.46 21.78
CA LEU A 79 -8.29 -6.77 20.43
C LEU A 79 -8.89 -5.72 19.49
N ALA A 80 -8.03 -4.95 18.84
CA ALA A 80 -8.41 -3.97 17.85
C ALA A 80 -8.15 -4.52 16.46
N VAL A 81 -9.16 -4.41 15.58
CA VAL A 81 -9.07 -4.80 14.18
C VAL A 81 -8.96 -3.54 13.34
N TYR A 82 -7.96 -3.53 12.48
CA TYR A 82 -7.63 -2.45 11.59
C TYR A 82 -7.69 -2.90 10.13
N GLY A 83 -8.12 -2.00 9.24
CA GLY A 83 -8.04 -2.15 7.79
C GLY A 83 -6.91 -1.30 7.23
N ILE A 84 -6.19 -1.83 6.24
CA ILE A 84 -5.24 -1.09 5.42
C ILE A 84 -5.35 -1.52 3.96
N ASP A 85 -5.06 -0.60 3.07
CA ASP A 85 -4.87 -0.87 1.65
C ASP A 85 -3.40 -0.89 1.30
N ASP A 86 -3.06 -1.57 0.22
CA ASP A 86 -1.69 -1.58 -0.31
C ASP A 86 -1.48 -0.35 -1.21
N PRO A 87 -0.47 0.51 -0.95
CA PRO A 87 -0.26 1.72 -1.72
C PRO A 87 0.12 1.43 -3.19
N VAL A 88 0.84 0.33 -3.42
CA VAL A 88 1.38 -0.09 -4.73
C VAL A 88 0.40 -0.98 -5.48
N VAL A 89 -0.32 -1.85 -4.76
CA VAL A 89 -1.27 -2.81 -5.34
C VAL A 89 -2.70 -2.39 -5.02
N SER A 90 -3.42 -1.88 -6.02
CA SER A 90 -4.85 -1.58 -5.87
C SER A 90 -5.70 -2.85 -5.97
N GLY A 91 -6.87 -2.85 -5.32
CA GLY A 91 -7.81 -3.97 -5.35
C GLY A 91 -7.55 -5.05 -4.29
N VAL A 92 -6.60 -4.83 -3.38
CA VAL A 92 -6.32 -5.68 -2.22
C VAL A 92 -6.48 -4.86 -0.94
N ALA A 93 -7.27 -5.39 0.00
CA ALA A 93 -7.39 -4.86 1.35
C ALA A 93 -6.93 -5.90 2.36
N CYS A 94 -6.16 -5.46 3.34
CA CYS A 94 -5.64 -6.26 4.42
C CYS A 94 -6.25 -5.84 5.75
N HIS A 95 -6.69 -6.81 6.52
CA HIS A 95 -7.19 -6.63 7.86
C HIS A 95 -6.20 -7.26 8.81
N PHE A 96 -5.80 -6.52 9.85
CA PHE A 96 -4.94 -7.07 10.87
C PHE A 96 -5.51 -6.80 12.26
N THR A 97 -5.27 -7.74 13.16
CA THR A 97 -5.72 -7.64 14.55
C THR A 97 -4.51 -7.48 15.44
N THR A 98 -4.55 -6.47 16.32
CA THR A 98 -3.53 -6.25 17.35
C THR A 98 -4.17 -6.21 18.72
N PRO A 99 -3.56 -6.86 19.74
CA PRO A 99 -3.88 -6.59 21.12
C PRO A 99 -3.46 -5.17 21.49
N GLU A 100 -4.30 -4.54 22.29
CA GLU A 100 -4.10 -3.26 22.97
C GLU A 100 -4.18 -3.50 24.48
N LYS A 101 -3.14 -3.08 25.19
CA LYS A 101 -3.05 -3.26 26.63
C LYS A 101 -3.85 -2.21 27.37
N GLY A 102 -4.82 -2.69 28.17
CA GLY A 102 -5.53 -1.88 29.14
C GLY A 102 -4.74 -1.74 30.46
N GLY A 103 -5.36 -1.16 31.47
CA GLY A 103 -4.72 -0.87 32.75
C GLY A 103 -4.14 0.54 32.84
N LEU A 104 -3.67 0.89 34.04
CA LEU A 104 -2.99 2.17 34.30
C LEU A 104 -1.83 2.39 33.32
N LYS A 105 -1.01 1.35 33.06
CA LYS A 105 0.10 1.40 32.09
C LYS A 105 -0.36 1.68 30.65
N GLY A 106 -1.52 1.14 30.24
CA GLY A 106 -2.12 1.39 28.93
C GLY A 106 -2.61 2.83 28.81
N MET A 107 -3.24 3.36 29.87
CA MET A 107 -3.71 4.75 29.92
C MET A 107 -2.56 5.77 29.82
N VAL A 108 -1.40 5.47 30.42
CA VAL A 108 -0.21 6.34 30.33
C VAL A 108 0.65 6.08 29.10
N GLY A 109 0.24 5.18 28.19
CA GLY A 109 0.99 4.87 26.96
C GLY A 109 2.33 4.14 27.20
N LEU A 110 2.57 3.65 28.41
CA LEU A 110 3.79 2.93 28.80
C LEU A 110 3.62 1.40 28.70
N ALA A 111 2.45 0.93 28.26
CA ALA A 111 2.22 -0.48 28.09
C ALA A 111 2.99 -1.01 26.86
N GLU A 112 3.71 -2.10 27.08
CA GLU A 112 4.32 -2.85 26.00
C GLU A 112 3.26 -3.75 25.36
N GLU A 113 2.97 -3.49 24.08
CA GLU A 113 1.99 -4.29 23.36
C GLU A 113 2.48 -5.71 23.09
N VAL A 114 1.56 -6.67 23.11
CA VAL A 114 1.86 -8.10 22.89
C VAL A 114 2.10 -8.34 21.40
N SER A 115 3.08 -9.18 21.08
CA SER A 115 3.50 -9.49 19.71
C SER A 115 2.51 -10.37 18.92
N ASP A 116 1.40 -10.81 19.51
CA ASP A 116 0.40 -11.59 18.81
C ASP A 116 -0.30 -10.72 17.77
N ILE A 117 -0.22 -11.11 16.50
CA ILE A 117 -0.83 -10.40 15.37
C ILE A 117 -1.48 -11.42 14.45
N SER A 118 -2.67 -11.10 13.95
CA SER A 118 -3.33 -11.85 12.90
C SER A 118 -3.45 -10.98 11.65
N LEU A 119 -3.25 -11.56 10.46
CA LEU A 119 -3.37 -10.88 9.17
C LEU A 119 -4.30 -11.64 8.22
N ALA A 120 -5.19 -10.93 7.56
CA ALA A 120 -6.07 -11.45 6.53
C ALA A 120 -6.20 -10.43 5.38
N CYS A 121 -5.58 -10.74 4.24
CA CYS A 121 -5.68 -9.96 3.02
C CYS A 121 -6.64 -10.63 2.04
N ARG A 122 -7.43 -9.83 1.33
CA ARG A 122 -8.39 -10.30 0.33
C ARG A 122 -8.41 -9.39 -0.88
N GLN A 123 -8.66 -9.99 -2.04
CA GLN A 123 -9.02 -9.23 -3.23
C GLN A 123 -10.42 -8.64 -3.05
N ILE A 124 -10.51 -7.32 -3.12
CA ILE A 124 -11.76 -6.55 -2.99
C ILE A 124 -12.15 -5.83 -4.29
N GLY A 125 -11.31 -5.92 -5.32
CA GLY A 125 -11.52 -5.29 -6.61
C GLY A 125 -10.60 -5.85 -7.70
N PRO A 126 -10.63 -5.27 -8.92
CA PRO A 126 -9.66 -5.61 -9.95
C PRO A 126 -8.26 -5.23 -9.49
N ILE A 127 -7.34 -6.19 -9.53
CA ILE A 127 -5.97 -5.96 -9.07
C ILE A 127 -5.20 -5.17 -10.13
N SER A 128 -4.53 -4.11 -9.70
CA SER A 128 -3.63 -3.31 -10.55
C SER A 128 -2.38 -2.95 -9.77
N ILE A 129 -1.21 -3.25 -10.33
CA ILE A 129 0.09 -2.95 -9.72
C ILE A 129 0.64 -1.68 -10.36
N LYS A 130 0.84 -0.62 -9.55
CA LYS A 130 1.19 0.71 -10.05
C LYS A 130 2.67 0.85 -10.38
N GLU A 131 3.54 0.20 -9.62
CA GLU A 131 4.98 0.31 -9.74
C GLU A 131 5.68 -1.01 -9.44
N LYS A 132 6.95 -1.11 -9.85
CA LYS A 132 7.77 -2.27 -9.54
C LYS A 132 8.24 -2.24 -8.09
N PHE A 133 8.17 -3.38 -7.41
CA PHE A 133 8.56 -3.52 -6.01
C PHE A 133 9.58 -4.64 -5.80
N GLU A 134 10.30 -4.58 -4.68
CA GLU A 134 11.24 -5.63 -4.28
C GLU A 134 10.53 -6.75 -3.51
N GLN A 135 11.12 -7.95 -3.48
CA GLN A 135 10.58 -9.02 -2.66
C GLN A 135 10.72 -8.67 -1.17
N GLY A 136 9.58 -8.62 -0.46
CA GLY A 136 9.55 -8.20 0.94
C GLY A 136 9.43 -6.69 1.14
N ASP A 137 8.98 -5.95 0.13
CA ASP A 137 8.78 -4.50 0.22
C ASP A 137 7.73 -4.15 1.29
N VAL A 138 7.96 -3.04 2.01
CA VAL A 138 7.17 -2.66 3.18
C VAL A 138 5.87 -1.99 2.74
N VAL A 139 4.75 -2.63 3.04
CA VAL A 139 3.40 -2.12 2.77
C VAL A 139 2.98 -1.15 3.88
N PHE A 140 3.23 -1.53 5.12
CA PHE A 140 2.80 -0.76 6.29
C PHE A 140 3.76 -0.99 7.46
N ARG A 141 3.97 0.06 8.26
CA ARG A 141 4.84 0.03 9.43
C ARG A 141 4.21 0.83 10.56
N GLN A 142 4.12 0.23 11.74
CA GLN A 142 3.60 0.90 12.95
C GLN A 142 4.50 0.64 14.15
N SER A 143 4.75 1.69 14.94
CA SER A 143 5.42 1.56 16.24
C SER A 143 4.39 1.17 17.31
N ARG A 144 4.69 0.14 18.10
CA ARG A 144 3.75 -0.43 19.10
C ARG A 144 4.15 -0.17 20.55
N SER A 145 5.29 0.47 20.82
CA SER A 145 5.71 0.80 22.19
C SER A 145 6.83 1.84 22.21
N ILE A 146 7.06 2.44 23.38
CA ILE A 146 8.20 3.32 23.66
C ILE A 146 9.53 2.56 23.65
N PHE A 147 9.52 1.25 23.95
CA PHE A 147 10.72 0.43 24.13
C PHE A 147 11.06 -0.50 22.94
N PHE A 148 10.86 -0.01 21.71
CA PHE A 148 11.40 -0.60 20.46
C PHE A 148 10.66 -1.79 19.82
N LYS A 149 9.37 -2.04 20.10
CA LYS A 149 8.57 -2.94 19.26
C LYS A 149 8.02 -2.23 18.03
N ARG A 150 8.35 -2.75 16.85
CA ARG A 150 7.80 -2.30 15.57
C ARG A 150 7.13 -3.46 14.86
N MET A 151 5.94 -3.20 14.35
CA MET A 151 5.20 -4.13 13.51
C MET A 151 5.33 -3.68 12.06
N GLN A 152 5.56 -4.64 11.18
CA GLN A 152 5.72 -4.40 9.76
C GLN A 152 4.89 -5.41 8.98
N ILE A 153 4.24 -4.93 7.92
CA ILE A 153 3.57 -5.76 6.92
C ILE A 153 4.36 -5.61 5.64
N VAL A 154 4.87 -6.73 5.14
CA VAL A 154 5.66 -6.79 3.91
C VAL A 154 4.93 -7.58 2.84
N ARG A 155 5.18 -7.25 1.58
CA ARG A 155 4.60 -7.91 0.40
C ARG A 155 5.69 -8.61 -0.40
N GLY A 156 5.39 -9.82 -0.84
CA GLY A 156 6.12 -10.54 -1.87
C GLY A 156 5.19 -11.01 -2.99
N CYS A 157 5.79 -11.44 -4.09
CA CYS A 157 5.09 -12.09 -5.21
C CYS A 157 5.62 -13.51 -5.36
N ASP A 158 4.73 -14.50 -5.26
CA ASP A 158 4.98 -15.86 -5.73
C ASP A 158 4.78 -15.90 -7.25
N THR A 159 5.89 -15.73 -7.97
CA THR A 159 5.92 -15.66 -9.44
C THR A 159 5.43 -16.95 -10.10
N LYS A 160 5.56 -18.11 -9.45
CA LYS A 160 5.14 -19.40 -10.01
C LYS A 160 3.63 -19.56 -10.01
N ARG A 161 2.96 -19.04 -8.98
CA ARG A 161 1.51 -19.21 -8.76
C ARG A 161 0.70 -17.95 -9.04
N ASN A 162 1.36 -16.83 -9.37
CA ASN A 162 0.76 -15.51 -9.51
C ASN A 162 -0.06 -15.09 -8.27
N VAL A 163 0.58 -15.18 -7.11
CA VAL A 163 -0.03 -14.92 -5.80
C VAL A 163 0.76 -13.83 -5.09
N LEU A 164 0.06 -12.83 -4.56
CA LEU A 164 0.66 -11.86 -3.65
C LEU A 164 0.69 -12.44 -2.24
N VAL A 165 1.85 -12.40 -1.60
CA VAL A 165 2.07 -12.94 -0.27
C VAL A 165 2.32 -11.77 0.66
N TYR A 166 1.50 -11.65 1.69
CA TYR A 166 1.65 -10.63 2.74
C TYR A 166 2.07 -11.31 4.03
N LEU A 167 3.13 -10.81 4.64
CA LEU A 167 3.64 -11.29 5.92
C LEU A 167 3.64 -10.13 6.90
N VAL A 168 2.99 -10.32 8.05
CA VAL A 168 3.15 -9.42 9.19
C VAL A 168 4.08 -10.05 10.22
N TYR A 169 4.99 -9.27 10.77
CA TYR A 169 5.85 -9.68 11.87
C TYR A 169 6.15 -8.50 12.80
N SER A 170 6.48 -8.83 14.05
CA SER A 170 6.97 -7.86 15.04
C SER A 170 8.44 -8.08 15.32
N ASP A 171 9.22 -7.02 15.29
CA ASP A 171 10.60 -7.04 15.75
C ASP A 171 10.62 -6.93 17.28
N LYS A 172 11.21 -7.91 17.98
CA LYS A 172 11.51 -7.81 19.42
C LYS A 172 13.00 -8.06 19.62
N LEU A 173 13.65 -7.18 20.39
CA LEU A 173 15.10 -7.19 20.59
C LEU A 173 15.61 -8.33 21.51
N ILE A 174 14.75 -8.98 22.31
CA ILE A 174 15.20 -9.89 23.38
C ILE A 174 14.23 -11.08 23.55
N ASP A 175 14.76 -12.27 23.23
CA ASP A 175 14.31 -13.64 23.57
C ASP A 175 12.83 -14.00 23.40
N GLY A 176 12.38 -14.17 22.16
CA GLY A 176 11.10 -14.82 21.88
C GLY A 176 10.96 -15.28 20.43
N SER A 177 10.09 -16.27 20.20
CA SER A 177 9.68 -16.68 18.86
C SER A 177 8.96 -15.51 18.16
N PRO A 178 9.41 -15.06 16.98
CA PRO A 178 8.77 -13.96 16.26
C PRO A 178 7.36 -14.41 15.88
N LYS A 179 6.36 -13.83 16.55
CA LYS A 179 4.96 -14.03 16.16
C LYS A 179 4.75 -13.34 14.82
N ASN A 180 4.32 -14.13 13.85
CA ASN A 180 4.04 -13.69 12.51
C ASN A 180 2.71 -14.26 12.03
N SER A 181 2.19 -13.67 10.96
CA SER A 181 1.02 -14.17 10.27
C SER A 181 1.17 -13.90 8.79
N THR A 182 0.83 -14.90 7.97
CA THR A 182 0.94 -14.83 6.52
C THR A 182 -0.44 -14.92 5.91
N SER A 183 -0.72 -14.06 4.94
CA SER A 183 -1.92 -14.12 4.13
C SER A 183 -1.55 -14.09 2.65
N THR A 184 -2.26 -14.85 1.83
CA THR A 184 -2.00 -14.96 0.40
C THR A 184 -3.22 -14.52 -0.39
N VAL A 185 -3.00 -13.70 -1.41
CA VAL A 185 -4.04 -13.17 -2.30
C VAL A 185 -3.73 -13.64 -3.72
N PRO A 186 -4.44 -14.66 -4.23
CA PRO A 186 -4.27 -15.06 -5.62
C PRO A 186 -4.76 -13.94 -6.53
N ILE A 187 -3.99 -13.60 -7.56
CA ILE A 187 -4.42 -12.62 -8.55
C ILE A 187 -5.35 -13.31 -9.53
N MET A 188 -6.66 -13.07 -9.38
CA MET A 188 -7.71 -13.68 -10.18
C MET A 188 -8.49 -12.63 -10.98
N PRO A 189 -9.14 -13.03 -12.09
CA PRO A 189 -10.14 -12.23 -12.78
C PRO A 189 -11.18 -11.65 -11.80
N TRP A 190 -11.51 -10.37 -11.93
CA TRP A 190 -12.56 -9.74 -11.15
C TRP A 190 -13.80 -9.51 -12.00
N GLY A 191 -14.89 -10.22 -11.69
CA GLY A 191 -16.11 -10.18 -12.49
C GLY A 191 -15.89 -10.67 -13.93
N ALA A 192 -16.31 -9.87 -14.91
CA ALA A 192 -16.15 -10.19 -16.33
C ALA A 192 -14.78 -9.77 -16.91
N SER A 193 -13.90 -9.14 -16.12
CA SER A 193 -12.58 -8.72 -16.59
C SER A 193 -11.68 -9.93 -16.81
N THR A 194 -11.11 -10.05 -18.01
CA THR A 194 -10.14 -11.11 -18.36
C THR A 194 -8.69 -10.67 -18.15
N ASP A 195 -8.45 -9.41 -17.84
CA ASP A 195 -7.11 -8.85 -17.72
C ASP A 195 -6.56 -9.13 -16.32
N VAL A 196 -5.75 -10.19 -16.23
CA VAL A 196 -5.10 -10.62 -14.99
C VAL A 196 -3.62 -10.21 -15.06
N PRO A 197 -3.18 -9.21 -14.27
CA PRO A 197 -1.76 -8.86 -14.24
C PRO A 197 -0.95 -10.02 -13.65
N LYS A 198 0.27 -10.21 -14.16
CA LYS A 198 1.23 -11.12 -13.56
C LYS A 198 2.14 -10.37 -12.61
N CYS A 199 2.15 -10.72 -11.34
CA CYS A 199 3.01 -10.03 -10.37
C CYS A 199 4.50 -10.17 -10.69
N ALA A 200 4.89 -11.22 -11.42
CA ALA A 200 6.27 -11.42 -11.89
C ALA A 200 6.79 -10.27 -12.76
N ASP A 201 5.93 -9.59 -13.52
CA ASP A 201 6.33 -8.49 -14.40
C ASP A 201 6.69 -7.21 -13.60
N PHE A 202 6.32 -7.18 -12.32
CA PHE A 202 6.48 -6.04 -11.41
C PHE A 202 7.49 -6.29 -10.28
N VAL A 203 8.11 -7.47 -10.22
CA VAL A 203 9.23 -7.71 -9.29
C VAL A 203 10.52 -7.15 -9.92
N LYS A 204 11.29 -6.40 -9.14
CA LYS A 204 12.61 -5.88 -9.55
C LYS A 204 13.69 -6.96 -9.55
#